data_AF-A0A847GGK5-F1
#
_entry.id   AF-A0A847GGK5-F1
#
_cell.length_a   1.000
_cell.length_b   1.000
_cell.length_c   1.000
_cell.angle_alpha   90.00
_cell.angle_beta   90.00
_cell.angle_gamma   90.00
#
_symmetry.space_group_name_H-M   'P 1'
#
loop_
_entity.id
_entity.type
_entity.pdbx_description
1 polymer ?
#
loop_
_entity_poly.entity_id
_entity_poly.type
_entity_poly.pdbx_seq_one_letter_code
_entity_poly.pdbx_strand_id
1 'polypeptide(L)'
;MNGIKNTGTGMLLSVILLLCTSNALAQSATPNPDAWVTNGTVNAIACVGDITYIGGNFTHVGPFTGRGVPIDLATGQPVDQYPQVNGTVRAVVSDGAGGWYIGGDFTRVGDEARNRLAHVLADGSVDPVWNPGVDGAVHALAVSGDTLYAGGAFTTADGQPRSRIAAFDAVTGSATEWNPNVDNSVYALAVFGDTVYAGGAFITVGGQLRNRIAGLDKATGAATGWDPGANDSVWALVVSGGMVYAGGAFTFIGGQPRNRLAALDTAAGDAADWNPNVNGLVRALAVFETSVYAGGGFSKIGGQPRNGIAAVDTATGGVTGWNPDTDGFVVYSLAVSGTVVCAGGWFSRIGGADRGNIALIDRTTGAATEWASDTSASVLTVAVAGGLVYAGGSFLSVAGGMRNNIAALDALGRATAWNPGADATVDTLAVSGATVYAGGRFMNLGGQPRGRLA
;
A
#
# COMPACT_ATOMS: atom_id res chain seq x y z
N MET A 1 -20.22 -102.95 -21.70
CA MET A 1 -18.90 -102.56 -21.16
C MET A 1 -18.76 -101.08 -21.43
N ASN A 2 -18.89 -100.25 -20.39
CA ASN A 2 -18.96 -98.79 -20.54
C ASN A 2 -17.61 -98.19 -20.15
N GLY A 3 -17.18 -97.14 -20.84
CA GLY A 3 -15.89 -96.51 -20.57
C GLY A 3 -16.00 -95.01 -20.32
N ILE A 4 -15.03 -94.48 -19.55
CA ILE A 4 -14.34 -93.19 -19.75
C ILE A 4 -15.26 -91.94 -19.60
N LYS A 5 -15.09 -90.93 -18.73
CA LYS A 5 -13.97 -90.24 -18.04
C LYS A 5 -14.57 -89.45 -16.84
N ASN A 6 -13.89 -88.73 -15.93
CA ASN A 6 -12.48 -88.43 -15.67
C ASN A 6 -12.27 -88.24 -14.13
N THR A 7 -11.08 -87.85 -13.65
CA THR A 7 -10.83 -87.45 -12.25
C THR A 7 -10.99 -85.94 -12.00
N GLY A 8 -11.56 -85.56 -10.85
CA GLY A 8 -11.64 -84.17 -10.38
C GLY A 8 -11.26 -84.06 -8.90
N THR A 9 -10.14 -83.39 -8.62
CA THR A 9 -9.63 -83.13 -7.26
C THR A 9 -10.23 -81.83 -6.70
N GLY A 10 -11.04 -81.93 -5.64
CA GLY A 10 -11.52 -80.77 -4.89
C GLY A 10 -10.62 -80.46 -3.70
N MET A 11 -9.92 -79.32 -3.74
CA MET A 11 -9.09 -78.82 -2.64
C MET A 11 -9.86 -77.72 -1.90
N LEU A 12 -9.91 -77.77 -0.56
CA LEU A 12 -10.53 -76.70 0.24
C LEU A 12 -9.75 -75.40 0.05
N LEU A 13 -10.45 -74.33 -0.33
CA LEU A 13 -9.87 -72.99 -0.45
C LEU A 13 -10.10 -72.20 0.85
N SER A 14 -9.04 -72.05 1.64
CA SER A 14 -9.05 -71.18 2.83
C SER A 14 -9.09 -69.71 2.40
N VAL A 15 -10.23 -69.03 2.63
CA VAL A 15 -10.33 -67.59 2.38
C VAL A 15 -9.59 -66.82 3.48
N ILE A 16 -8.38 -66.37 3.19
CA ILE A 16 -7.70 -65.37 4.01
C ILE A 16 -8.38 -64.02 3.75
N LEU A 17 -9.15 -63.54 4.72
CA LEU A 17 -9.72 -62.20 4.68
C LEU A 17 -8.60 -61.18 4.93
N LEU A 18 -7.98 -60.70 3.86
CA LEU A 18 -7.00 -59.62 3.94
C LEU A 18 -7.75 -58.33 4.29
N LEU A 19 -7.72 -57.96 5.58
CA LEU A 19 -8.17 -56.65 6.03
C LEU A 19 -7.19 -55.60 5.50
N CYS A 20 -7.51 -55.04 4.33
CA CYS A 20 -6.94 -53.76 3.91
C CYS A 20 -7.44 -52.69 4.89
N THR A 21 -6.70 -52.48 5.97
CA THR A 21 -6.77 -51.24 6.73
C THR A 21 -6.30 -50.13 5.81
N SER A 22 -7.25 -49.46 5.15
CA SER A 22 -6.99 -48.17 4.54
C SER A 22 -6.49 -47.24 5.64
N ASN A 23 -5.19 -46.95 5.61
CA ASN A 23 -4.64 -45.82 6.36
C ASN A 23 -5.22 -44.56 5.71
N ALA A 24 -6.43 -44.20 6.11
CA ALA A 24 -6.95 -42.86 5.90
C ALA A 24 -6.00 -41.93 6.67
N LEU A 25 -5.07 -41.32 5.95
CA LEU A 25 -4.27 -40.23 6.49
C LEU A 25 -5.25 -39.21 7.07
N ALA A 26 -5.09 -38.89 8.34
CA ALA A 26 -5.98 -37.95 9.01
C ALA A 26 -5.99 -36.65 8.21
N GLN A 27 -7.17 -36.22 7.77
CA GLN A 27 -7.32 -34.96 7.04
C GLN A 27 -6.89 -33.84 7.99
N SER A 28 -5.78 -33.17 7.66
CA SER A 28 -5.27 -32.11 8.55
C SER A 28 -6.30 -31.01 8.67
N ALA A 29 -6.62 -30.63 9.91
CA ALA A 29 -7.43 -29.45 10.19
C ALA A 29 -6.67 -28.15 9.92
N THR A 30 -5.35 -28.21 9.78
CA THR A 30 -4.52 -27.10 9.29
C THR A 30 -4.40 -27.21 7.76
N PRO A 31 -4.79 -26.17 7.00
CA PRO A 31 -4.41 -26.06 5.59
C PRO A 31 -2.88 -26.14 5.46
N ASN A 32 -2.39 -26.81 4.42
CA ASN A 32 -0.97 -26.76 4.09
C ASN A 32 -0.60 -25.30 3.73
N PRO A 33 0.33 -24.63 4.44
CA PRO A 33 0.71 -23.25 4.14
C PRO A 33 1.39 -23.11 2.77
N ASP A 34 2.02 -24.19 2.28
CA ASP A 34 2.60 -24.29 0.94
C ASP A 34 1.57 -24.68 -0.13
N ALA A 35 0.28 -24.80 0.23
CA ALA A 35 -0.77 -25.09 -0.72
C ALA A 35 -0.88 -23.97 -1.75
N TRP A 36 -0.84 -24.39 -3.02
CA TRP A 36 -1.26 -23.55 -4.12
C TRP A 36 -2.78 -23.35 -4.01
N VAL A 37 -3.19 -22.09 -3.90
CA VAL A 37 -4.59 -21.66 -3.76
C VAL A 37 -5.07 -20.96 -5.02
N THR A 38 -6.39 -20.86 -5.15
CA THR A 38 -7.05 -20.30 -6.34
C THR A 38 -7.66 -18.93 -6.04
N ASN A 39 -7.66 -18.04 -7.03
CA ASN A 39 -8.34 -16.74 -6.93
C ASN A 39 -9.88 -16.82 -7.14
N GLY A 40 -10.47 -18.00 -6.98
CA GLY A 40 -11.87 -18.28 -7.30
C GLY A 40 -12.29 -19.70 -6.91
N THR A 41 -13.56 -20.04 -7.09
CA THR A 41 -14.15 -21.27 -6.55
C THR A 41 -13.59 -22.53 -7.21
N VAL A 42 -13.01 -23.43 -6.40
CA VAL A 42 -12.75 -24.82 -6.81
C VAL A 42 -14.04 -25.62 -6.71
N ASN A 43 -14.47 -26.22 -7.82
CA ASN A 43 -15.70 -27.02 -7.90
C ASN A 43 -15.43 -28.54 -7.84
N ALA A 44 -14.21 -28.95 -8.20
CA ALA A 44 -13.76 -30.33 -8.20
C ALA A 44 -12.26 -30.41 -7.86
N ILE A 45 -11.89 -31.45 -7.12
CA ILE A 45 -10.50 -31.83 -6.81
C ILE A 45 -10.35 -33.30 -7.16
N ALA A 46 -9.28 -33.67 -7.85
CA ALA A 46 -8.97 -35.06 -8.18
C ALA A 46 -7.46 -35.31 -8.05
N CYS A 47 -7.07 -36.39 -7.37
CA CYS A 47 -5.66 -36.76 -7.22
C CYS A 47 -5.34 -37.97 -8.09
N VAL A 48 -4.26 -37.91 -8.86
CA VAL A 48 -3.74 -39.03 -9.67
C VAL A 48 -2.25 -39.19 -9.40
N GLY A 49 -1.91 -40.19 -8.59
CA GLY A 49 -0.58 -40.27 -7.98
C GLY A 49 -0.35 -39.05 -7.08
N ASP A 50 0.84 -38.45 -7.20
CA ASP A 50 1.24 -37.26 -6.44
C ASP A 50 0.70 -35.94 -7.03
N ILE A 51 -0.04 -35.98 -8.14
CA ILE A 51 -0.59 -34.80 -8.81
C ILE A 51 -2.02 -34.53 -8.33
N THR A 52 -2.22 -33.37 -7.69
CA THR A 52 -3.55 -32.83 -7.38
C THR A 52 -4.01 -31.93 -8.51
N TYR A 53 -5.08 -32.34 -9.20
CA TYR A 53 -5.79 -31.51 -10.18
C TYR A 53 -6.92 -30.76 -9.50
N ILE A 54 -7.05 -29.48 -9.81
CA ILE A 54 -8.17 -28.65 -9.37
C ILE A 54 -8.94 -28.10 -10.57
N GLY A 55 -10.26 -28.23 -10.53
CA GLY A 55 -11.17 -27.78 -11.58
C GLY A 55 -12.22 -26.83 -11.00
N GLY A 56 -12.46 -25.69 -11.63
CA GLY A 56 -13.28 -24.65 -11.02
C GLY A 56 -13.44 -23.38 -11.84
N ASN A 57 -14.02 -22.37 -11.21
CA ASN A 57 -14.10 -21.01 -11.73
C ASN A 57 -13.02 -20.14 -11.08
N PHE A 58 -11.78 -20.35 -11.52
CA PHE A 58 -10.61 -19.56 -11.17
C PHE A 58 -9.81 -19.23 -12.44
N THR A 59 -8.96 -18.20 -12.37
CA THR A 59 -8.08 -17.78 -13.47
C THR A 59 -6.60 -17.82 -13.09
N HIS A 60 -6.29 -17.91 -11.79
CA HIS A 60 -4.94 -17.99 -11.25
C HIS A 60 -4.85 -19.07 -10.19
N VAL A 61 -3.70 -19.73 -10.15
CA VAL A 61 -3.30 -20.62 -9.07
C VAL A 61 -1.85 -20.28 -8.70
N GLY A 62 -1.58 -20.11 -7.41
CA GLY A 62 -0.27 -19.72 -6.89
C GLY A 62 -0.17 -19.94 -5.38
N PRO A 63 1.01 -19.73 -4.78
CA PRO A 63 1.17 -19.80 -3.33
C PRO A 63 0.22 -18.85 -2.60
N PHE A 64 -0.26 -19.25 -1.43
CA PHE A 64 -0.89 -18.32 -0.49
C PHE A 64 0.19 -17.42 0.12
N THR A 65 0.10 -16.11 -0.12
CA THR A 65 1.15 -15.16 0.29
C THR A 65 0.69 -14.19 1.37
N GLY A 66 -0.63 -14.12 1.62
CA GLY A 66 -1.22 -13.10 2.48
C GLY A 66 -1.22 -11.71 1.84
N ARG A 67 -1.51 -10.69 2.66
CA ARG A 67 -1.88 -9.31 2.27
C ARG A 67 -0.75 -8.29 2.32
N GLY A 68 0.46 -8.73 2.63
CA GLY A 68 1.68 -7.92 2.71
C GLY A 68 2.86 -8.78 2.28
N VAL A 69 3.54 -8.40 1.20
CA VAL A 69 4.57 -9.24 0.56
C VAL A 69 5.77 -8.40 0.14
N PRO A 70 7.00 -8.72 0.59
CA PRO A 70 8.23 -8.21 0.01
C PRO A 70 8.52 -8.95 -1.29
N ILE A 71 8.83 -8.19 -2.34
CA ILE A 71 9.07 -8.67 -3.69
C ILE A 71 10.48 -8.28 -4.08
N ASP A 72 11.27 -9.25 -4.52
CA ASP A 72 12.62 -8.99 -5.02
C ASP A 72 12.55 -8.13 -6.30
N LEU A 73 13.36 -7.07 -6.32
CA LEU A 73 13.30 -6.04 -7.35
C LEU A 73 13.85 -6.52 -8.70
N ALA A 74 14.73 -7.52 -8.71
CA ALA A 74 15.35 -8.06 -9.93
C ALA A 74 14.49 -9.13 -10.62
N THR A 75 13.80 -9.97 -9.85
CA THR A 75 13.07 -11.16 -10.33
C THR A 75 11.56 -10.98 -10.39
N GLY A 76 10.99 -10.09 -9.57
CA GLY A 76 9.53 -9.95 -9.43
C GLY A 76 8.84 -11.17 -8.83
N GLN A 77 9.59 -12.03 -8.16
CA GLN A 77 9.04 -13.03 -7.25
C GLN A 77 8.97 -12.46 -5.83
N PRO A 78 8.05 -12.96 -4.98
CA PRO A 78 8.21 -12.81 -3.55
C PRO A 78 9.61 -13.25 -3.11
N VAL A 79 10.17 -12.58 -2.09
CA VAL A 79 11.45 -13.01 -1.49
C VAL A 79 11.31 -14.44 -0.94
N ASP A 80 12.38 -15.24 -0.89
CA ASP A 80 12.31 -16.67 -0.52
C ASP A 80 11.73 -16.92 0.89
N GLN A 81 11.85 -15.96 1.81
CA GLN A 81 11.28 -16.01 3.15
C GLN A 81 10.56 -14.69 3.46
N TYR A 82 9.31 -14.77 3.90
CA TYR A 82 8.50 -13.66 4.42
C TYR A 82 7.27 -14.20 5.16
N PRO A 83 6.63 -13.39 6.03
CA PRO A 83 5.51 -13.86 6.83
C PRO A 83 4.15 -13.49 6.19
N GLN A 84 3.25 -14.47 6.09
CA GLN A 84 1.90 -14.25 5.55
C GLN A 84 1.06 -13.31 6.44
N VAL A 85 0.63 -12.15 5.92
CA VAL A 85 -0.23 -11.21 6.66
C VAL A 85 -1.71 -11.55 6.47
N ASN A 86 -2.46 -11.74 7.56
CA ASN A 86 -3.85 -12.23 7.49
C ASN A 86 -4.92 -11.13 7.26
N GLY A 87 -4.56 -9.85 7.21
CA GLY A 87 -5.47 -8.71 7.11
C GLY A 87 -4.90 -7.56 6.28
N THR A 88 -5.71 -6.54 5.98
CA THR A 88 -5.36 -5.53 4.96
C THR A 88 -4.16 -4.69 5.41
N VAL A 89 -3.07 -4.69 4.65
CA VAL A 89 -1.95 -3.75 4.88
C VAL A 89 -2.27 -2.43 4.19
N ARG A 90 -2.19 -1.32 4.94
CA ARG A 90 -2.58 0.03 4.51
C ARG A 90 -1.42 1.01 4.44
N ALA A 91 -0.44 0.84 5.32
CA ALA A 91 0.76 1.65 5.41
C ALA A 91 1.99 0.75 5.51
N VAL A 92 3.08 1.15 4.86
CA VAL A 92 4.35 0.44 4.85
C VAL A 92 5.48 1.47 4.85
N VAL A 93 6.52 1.24 5.64
CA VAL A 93 7.73 2.08 5.66
C VAL A 93 8.95 1.20 5.92
N SER A 94 10.08 1.49 5.27
CA SER A 94 11.32 0.73 5.47
C SER A 94 11.95 1.08 6.82
N ASP A 95 12.62 0.10 7.43
CA ASP A 95 13.46 0.28 8.61
C ASP A 95 14.82 0.95 8.31
N GLY A 96 15.23 1.01 7.04
CA GLY A 96 16.56 1.46 6.60
C GLY A 96 17.67 0.39 6.64
N ALA A 97 17.40 -0.79 7.19
CA ALA A 97 18.30 -1.95 7.27
C ALA A 97 17.92 -3.10 6.30
N GLY A 98 16.77 -3.00 5.64
CA GLY A 98 16.27 -3.96 4.64
C GLY A 98 14.93 -4.59 5.01
N GLY A 99 14.53 -4.45 6.28
CA GLY A 99 13.21 -4.77 6.80
C GLY A 99 12.18 -3.64 6.65
N TRP A 100 11.02 -3.87 7.24
CA TRP A 100 9.80 -3.12 6.98
C TRP A 100 8.86 -3.09 8.18
N TYR A 101 8.37 -1.91 8.53
CA TYR A 101 7.20 -1.76 9.41
C TYR A 101 5.93 -1.75 8.57
N ILE A 102 4.97 -2.57 8.96
CA ILE A 102 3.65 -2.65 8.31
C ILE A 102 2.53 -2.23 9.27
N GLY A 103 1.59 -1.45 8.73
CA GLY A 103 0.43 -0.92 9.44
C GLY A 103 -0.85 -1.22 8.67
N GLY A 104 -1.91 -1.65 9.34
CA GLY A 104 -3.15 -1.97 8.65
C GLY A 104 -4.29 -2.44 9.54
N ASP A 105 -5.00 -3.47 9.07
CA ASP A 105 -6.18 -4.07 9.69
C ASP A 105 -6.02 -5.60 9.65
N PHE A 106 -5.10 -6.10 10.48
CA PHE A 106 -4.67 -7.50 10.58
C PHE A 106 -4.47 -7.94 12.05
N THR A 107 -4.41 -9.26 12.28
CA THR A 107 -4.27 -9.87 13.62
C THR A 107 -3.14 -10.91 13.72
N ARG A 108 -2.62 -11.40 12.58
CA ARG A 108 -1.45 -12.29 12.51
C ARG A 108 -0.56 -11.91 11.34
N VAL A 109 0.73 -12.15 11.54
CA VAL A 109 1.79 -12.02 10.54
C VAL A 109 2.65 -13.28 10.67
N GLY A 110 2.63 -14.15 9.66
CA GLY A 110 3.13 -15.52 9.79
C GLY A 110 2.36 -16.28 10.87
N ASP A 111 3.08 -17.03 11.71
CA ASP A 111 2.49 -17.69 12.87
C ASP A 111 2.35 -16.81 14.13
N GLU A 112 2.92 -15.62 14.07
CA GLU A 112 2.93 -14.68 15.18
C GLU A 112 1.63 -13.88 15.28
N ALA A 113 1.12 -13.75 16.51
CA ALA A 113 0.08 -12.79 16.81
C ALA A 113 0.69 -11.38 16.76
N ARG A 114 0.23 -10.57 15.81
CA ARG A 114 0.68 -9.19 15.59
C ARG A 114 -0.55 -8.36 15.17
N ASN A 115 -0.98 -7.44 16.03
CA ASN A 115 -2.26 -6.73 15.87
C ASN A 115 -2.06 -5.36 15.19
N ARG A 116 -2.43 -5.28 13.90
CA ARG A 116 -2.39 -4.08 13.02
C ARG A 116 -1.04 -3.37 12.86
N LEU A 117 -0.02 -3.73 13.64
CA LEU A 117 1.38 -3.32 13.50
C LEU A 117 2.27 -4.58 13.56
N ALA A 118 3.30 -4.63 12.72
CA ALA A 118 4.39 -5.60 12.81
C ALA A 118 5.68 -5.03 12.20
N HIS A 119 6.82 -5.57 12.63
CA HIS A 119 8.12 -5.39 12.01
C HIS A 119 8.52 -6.71 11.35
N VAL A 120 8.96 -6.65 10.09
CA VAL A 120 9.50 -7.78 9.32
C VAL A 120 10.97 -7.48 9.07
N LEU A 121 11.85 -8.36 9.53
CA LEU A 121 13.30 -8.18 9.46
C LEU A 121 13.82 -8.37 8.03
N ALA A 122 15.06 -7.94 7.79
CA ALA A 122 15.72 -8.05 6.48
C ALA A 122 15.94 -9.49 6.00
N ASP A 123 15.88 -10.48 6.89
CA ASP A 123 15.91 -11.92 6.57
C ASP A 123 14.52 -12.51 6.25
N GLY A 124 13.46 -11.69 6.31
CA GLY A 124 12.08 -12.11 6.08
C GLY A 124 11.38 -12.72 7.29
N SER A 125 12.04 -12.82 8.46
CA SER A 125 11.37 -13.25 9.69
C SER A 125 10.48 -12.15 10.28
N VAL A 126 9.48 -12.55 11.06
CA VAL A 126 8.76 -11.60 11.95
C VAL A 126 9.71 -11.26 13.08
N ASP A 127 9.88 -9.98 13.37
CA ASP A 127 10.66 -9.56 14.53
C ASP A 127 10.06 -10.19 15.81
N PRO A 128 10.81 -11.02 16.55
CA PRO A 128 10.30 -11.73 17.72
C PRO A 128 10.17 -10.81 18.95
N VAL A 129 10.85 -9.66 18.96
CA VAL A 129 10.81 -8.67 20.03
C VAL A 129 9.70 -7.65 19.76
N TRP A 130 9.62 -7.16 18.53
CA TRP A 130 8.74 -6.04 18.16
C TRP A 130 7.27 -6.47 18.04
N ASN A 131 6.49 -6.27 19.11
CA ASN A 131 5.06 -6.58 19.16
C ASN A 131 4.24 -5.58 20.01
N PRO A 132 4.14 -4.30 19.62
CA PRO A 132 3.28 -3.34 20.31
C PRO A 132 1.81 -3.76 20.28
N GLY A 133 1.29 -4.05 19.07
CA GLY A 133 -0.13 -4.24 18.84
C GLY A 133 -0.97 -2.97 19.07
N VAL A 134 -1.99 -2.76 18.24
CA VAL A 134 -3.04 -1.77 18.48
C VAL A 134 -4.43 -2.40 18.27
N ASP A 135 -5.50 -1.77 18.76
CA ASP A 135 -6.87 -2.31 18.68
C ASP A 135 -7.63 -1.94 17.38
N GLY A 136 -7.27 -0.83 16.74
CA GLY A 136 -7.89 -0.28 15.53
C GLY A 136 -6.95 -0.17 14.33
N ALA A 137 -7.49 0.18 13.16
CA ALA A 137 -6.72 0.21 11.92
C ALA A 137 -5.64 1.30 11.92
N VAL A 138 -4.45 0.98 11.39
CA VAL A 138 -3.39 1.98 11.11
C VAL A 138 -3.55 2.51 9.69
N HIS A 139 -3.31 3.80 9.50
CA HIS A 139 -3.47 4.53 8.24
C HIS A 139 -2.18 5.20 7.75
N ALA A 140 -1.33 5.64 8.67
CA ALA A 140 -0.05 6.28 8.37
C ALA A 140 1.05 5.72 9.28
N LEU A 141 2.26 5.65 8.72
CA LEU A 141 3.50 5.32 9.42
C LEU A 141 4.57 6.35 9.05
N ALA A 142 5.43 6.72 10.00
CA ALA A 142 6.62 7.52 9.75
C ALA A 142 7.76 7.08 10.68
N VAL A 143 8.98 6.92 10.15
CA VAL A 143 10.19 6.58 10.91
C VAL A 143 11.07 7.82 11.05
N SER A 144 11.68 8.04 12.21
CA SER A 144 12.61 9.17 12.42
C SER A 144 13.67 8.86 13.47
N GLY A 145 14.76 8.23 13.04
CA GLY A 145 15.73 7.60 13.95
C GLY A 145 15.12 6.35 14.56
N ASP A 146 15.43 6.07 15.82
CA ASP A 146 14.98 4.87 16.55
C ASP A 146 13.50 4.94 17.00
N THR A 147 12.64 5.62 16.25
CA THR A 147 11.21 5.80 16.60
C THR A 147 10.31 5.65 15.38
N LEU A 148 9.31 4.77 15.51
CA LEU A 148 8.18 4.64 14.59
C LEU A 148 6.96 5.37 15.15
N TYR A 149 6.43 6.31 14.38
CA TYR A 149 5.13 6.95 14.63
C TYR A 149 4.05 6.23 13.83
N ALA A 150 2.96 5.83 14.47
CA ALA A 150 1.78 5.27 13.81
C ALA A 150 0.55 6.16 14.05
N GLY A 151 -0.20 6.43 12.99
CA GLY A 151 -1.45 7.19 13.02
C GLY A 151 -2.60 6.37 12.43
N GLY A 152 -3.79 6.44 13.02
CA GLY A 152 -4.95 5.68 12.56
C GLY A 152 -6.18 5.81 13.44
N ALA A 153 -6.94 4.73 13.57
CA ALA A 153 -8.25 4.62 14.20
C ALA A 153 -8.23 3.76 15.49
N PHE A 154 -7.07 3.58 16.13
CA PHE A 154 -6.91 2.83 17.38
C PHE A 154 -7.13 3.68 18.65
N THR A 155 -7.41 3.05 19.78
CA THR A 155 -7.57 3.62 21.14
C THR A 155 -6.55 3.09 22.14
N THR A 156 -5.92 1.97 21.84
CA THR A 156 -4.86 1.36 22.67
C THR A 156 -3.67 0.95 21.82
N ALA A 157 -2.48 0.99 22.43
CA ALA A 157 -1.23 0.52 21.87
C ALA A 157 -0.34 -0.06 22.99
N ASP A 158 0.28 -1.22 22.78
CA ASP A 158 1.12 -1.89 23.80
C ASP A 158 0.39 -2.09 25.16
N GLY A 159 -0.90 -2.44 25.07
CA GLY A 159 -1.82 -2.54 26.21
C GLY A 159 -2.16 -1.22 26.91
N GLN A 160 -1.53 -0.10 26.55
CA GLN A 160 -1.74 1.22 27.13
C GLN A 160 -2.80 2.03 26.39
N PRO A 161 -3.54 2.94 27.06
CA PRO A 161 -4.35 3.95 26.40
C PRO A 161 -3.47 4.87 25.52
N ARG A 162 -3.73 4.84 24.21
CA ARG A 162 -3.06 5.64 23.17
C ARG A 162 -4.06 5.93 22.06
N SER A 163 -4.68 7.11 22.10
CA SER A 163 -5.75 7.47 21.17
C SER A 163 -5.20 7.97 19.83
N ARG A 164 -5.48 7.20 18.77
CA ARG A 164 -5.35 7.52 17.33
C ARG A 164 -3.94 7.77 16.80
N ILE A 165 -2.98 8.03 17.68
CA ILE A 165 -1.57 8.21 17.35
C ILE A 165 -0.70 7.67 18.51
N ALA A 166 0.44 7.09 18.19
CA ALA A 166 1.41 6.56 19.15
C ALA A 166 2.82 6.59 18.54
N ALA A 167 3.84 6.59 19.40
CA ALA A 167 5.23 6.42 19.01
C ALA A 167 5.82 5.19 19.73
N PHE A 168 6.53 4.38 18.98
CA PHE A 168 7.14 3.13 19.44
C PHE A 168 8.65 3.21 19.26
N ASP A 169 9.37 2.65 20.21
CA ASP A 169 10.80 2.37 20.05
C ASP A 169 10.98 1.40 18.87
N ALA A 170 11.86 1.75 17.93
CA ALA A 170 12.04 0.99 16.69
C ALA A 170 12.65 -0.40 16.93
N VAL A 171 13.40 -0.60 18.02
CA VAL A 171 14.13 -1.86 18.28
C VAL A 171 13.31 -2.83 19.13
N THR A 172 12.59 -2.30 20.12
CA THR A 172 11.85 -3.10 21.12
C THR A 172 10.35 -3.18 20.83
N GLY A 173 9.81 -2.22 20.08
CA GLY A 173 8.38 -2.09 19.83
C GLY A 173 7.56 -1.61 21.02
N SER A 174 8.18 -1.30 22.16
CA SER A 174 7.46 -0.74 23.31
C SER A 174 6.87 0.63 22.98
N ALA A 175 5.64 0.87 23.43
CA ALA A 175 5.04 2.19 23.33
C ALA A 175 5.78 3.17 24.26
N THR A 176 6.32 4.23 23.68
CA THR A 176 7.01 5.28 24.42
C THR A 176 6.04 6.11 25.28
N GLU A 177 6.56 6.95 26.18
CA GLU A 177 5.74 7.87 26.99
C GLU A 177 4.97 8.91 26.13
N TRP A 178 5.38 9.09 24.87
CA TRP A 178 4.77 9.98 23.88
C TRP A 178 3.28 9.64 23.67
N ASN A 179 2.40 10.47 24.23
CA ASN A 179 0.95 10.26 24.20
C ASN A 179 0.18 11.56 23.91
N PRO A 180 0.04 11.95 22.63
CA PRO A 180 -0.71 13.15 22.26
C PRO A 180 -2.21 13.05 22.49
N ASN A 181 -2.77 11.84 22.67
CA ASN A 181 -4.19 11.57 22.91
C ASN A 181 -5.13 12.36 21.97
N VAL A 182 -5.27 11.88 20.72
CA VAL A 182 -6.02 12.55 19.65
C VAL A 182 -7.42 11.94 19.53
N ASP A 183 -8.45 12.77 19.35
CA ASP A 183 -9.85 12.33 19.45
C ASP A 183 -10.44 11.60 18.23
N ASN A 184 -9.84 11.78 17.04
CA ASN A 184 -10.29 11.16 15.80
C ASN A 184 -9.13 10.74 14.90
N SER A 185 -9.46 10.05 13.80
CA SER A 185 -8.50 9.39 12.91
C SER A 185 -7.41 10.32 12.39
N VAL A 186 -6.16 9.86 12.48
CA VAL A 186 -5.00 10.45 11.80
C VAL A 186 -4.80 9.74 10.46
N TYR A 187 -4.65 10.50 9.38
CA TYR A 187 -4.52 10.00 8.01
C TYR A 187 -3.14 10.24 7.40
N ALA A 188 -2.40 11.25 7.87
CA ALA A 188 -1.08 11.60 7.38
C ALA A 188 -0.15 11.95 8.56
N LEU A 189 1.12 11.57 8.42
CA LEU A 189 2.21 11.91 9.32
C LEU A 189 3.40 12.42 8.51
N ALA A 190 4.06 13.45 8.99
CA ALA A 190 5.38 13.88 8.52
C ALA A 190 6.23 14.33 9.71
N VAL A 191 7.54 14.06 9.68
CA VAL A 191 8.45 14.39 10.78
C VAL A 191 9.57 15.28 10.26
N PHE A 192 9.83 16.40 10.93
CA PHE A 192 10.92 17.31 10.59
C PHE A 192 11.39 18.06 11.83
N GLY A 193 12.71 18.06 12.06
CA GLY A 193 13.30 18.56 13.31
C GLY A 193 12.69 17.86 14.53
N ASP A 194 12.33 18.66 15.53
CA ASP A 194 11.71 18.22 16.78
C ASP A 194 10.17 18.19 16.72
N THR A 195 9.57 18.21 15.52
CA THR A 195 8.10 18.21 15.35
C THR A 195 7.61 17.03 14.51
N VAL A 196 6.56 16.37 15.01
CA VAL A 196 5.71 15.43 14.25
C VAL A 196 4.44 16.17 13.83
N TYR A 197 4.25 16.38 12.53
CA TYR A 197 3.05 16.96 11.96
C TYR A 197 2.03 15.86 11.70
N ALA A 198 0.87 15.94 12.33
CA ALA A 198 -0.25 15.03 12.15
C ALA A 198 -1.38 15.71 11.36
N GLY A 199 -1.92 15.03 10.36
CA GLY A 199 -3.08 15.45 9.58
C GLY A 199 -4.19 14.39 9.63
N GLY A 200 -5.45 14.80 9.80
CA GLY A 200 -6.54 13.85 10.02
C GLY A 200 -7.94 14.47 10.03
N ALA A 201 -8.84 13.85 10.80
CA ALA A 201 -10.23 14.30 11.05
C ALA A 201 -10.49 14.72 12.51
N PHE A 202 -9.42 14.88 13.31
CA PHE A 202 -9.49 15.23 14.73
C PHE A 202 -9.81 16.70 14.98
N ILE A 203 -10.27 17.02 16.19
CA ILE A 203 -10.50 18.40 16.64
C ILE A 203 -9.81 18.72 17.97
N THR A 204 -9.33 17.69 18.70
CA THR A 204 -8.49 17.87 19.89
C THR A 204 -7.26 16.96 19.92
N VAL A 205 -6.22 17.46 20.60
CA VAL A 205 -4.98 16.77 20.95
C VAL A 205 -4.73 17.07 22.43
N GLY A 206 -4.66 16.05 23.30
CA GLY A 206 -4.42 16.24 24.73
C GLY A 206 -5.50 17.07 25.44
N GLY A 207 -6.71 17.12 24.87
CA GLY A 207 -7.80 17.99 25.31
C GLY A 207 -7.68 19.47 24.86
N GLN A 208 -6.59 19.87 24.20
CA GLN A 208 -6.46 21.16 23.56
C GLN A 208 -7.12 21.13 22.17
N LEU A 209 -7.77 22.23 21.76
CA LEU A 209 -8.31 22.36 20.41
C LEU A 209 -7.17 22.40 19.39
N ARG A 210 -7.22 21.50 18.41
CA ARG A 210 -6.32 21.41 17.26
C ARG A 210 -7.11 20.83 16.10
N ASN A 211 -7.53 21.68 15.16
CA ASN A 211 -8.50 21.27 14.14
C ASN A 211 -7.83 20.62 12.93
N ARG A 212 -8.00 19.29 12.78
CA ARG A 212 -7.53 18.39 11.70
C ARG A 212 -6.04 18.38 11.37
N ILE A 213 -5.26 19.28 11.95
CA ILE A 213 -3.82 19.37 11.75
C ILE A 213 -3.17 19.88 13.04
N ALA A 214 -2.02 19.32 13.42
CA ALA A 214 -1.29 19.69 14.63
C ALA A 214 0.21 19.40 14.50
N GLY A 215 1.03 20.23 15.14
CA GLY A 215 2.45 19.96 15.36
C GLY A 215 2.62 19.42 16.78
N LEU A 216 3.24 18.26 16.90
CA LEU A 216 3.42 17.52 18.15
C LEU A 216 4.91 17.48 18.49
N ASP A 217 5.25 17.83 19.72
CA ASP A 217 6.64 17.82 20.18
C ASP A 217 7.20 16.39 20.14
N LYS A 218 8.34 16.19 19.49
CA LYS A 218 8.89 14.85 19.21
C LYS A 218 9.28 14.09 20.48
N ALA A 219 9.67 14.79 21.55
CA ALA A 219 10.10 14.19 22.81
C ALA A 219 8.93 13.86 23.75
N THR A 220 7.93 14.73 23.85
CA THR A 220 6.86 14.68 24.86
C THR A 220 5.49 14.28 24.32
N GLY A 221 5.24 14.49 23.02
CA GLY A 221 3.93 14.29 22.40
C GLY A 221 2.92 15.38 22.73
N ALA A 222 3.32 16.41 23.47
CA ALA A 222 2.47 17.57 23.71
C ALA A 222 2.16 18.30 22.39
N ALA A 223 0.95 18.85 22.28
CA ALA A 223 0.62 19.79 21.22
C ALA A 223 1.50 21.03 21.36
N THR A 224 2.30 21.33 20.32
CA THR A 224 3.14 22.54 20.25
C THR A 224 2.27 23.79 20.05
N GLY A 225 2.90 24.97 20.00
CA GLY A 225 2.24 26.20 19.55
C GLY A 225 1.83 26.20 18.07
N TRP A 226 2.27 25.22 17.28
CA TRP A 226 1.90 25.07 15.87
C TRP A 226 0.45 24.56 15.75
N ASP A 227 -0.48 25.49 15.56
CA ASP A 227 -1.92 25.23 15.39
C ASP A 227 -2.50 25.99 14.18
N PRO A 228 -2.32 25.47 12.95
CA PRO A 228 -2.91 26.05 11.75
C PRO A 228 -4.44 26.01 11.72
N GLY A 229 -5.09 25.11 12.47
CA GLY A 229 -6.55 24.99 12.54
C GLY A 229 -7.27 24.85 11.19
N ALA A 230 -7.28 23.65 10.59
CA ALA A 230 -8.00 23.39 9.36
C ALA A 230 -9.52 23.14 9.59
N ASN A 231 -10.38 23.68 8.72
CA ASN A 231 -11.84 23.54 8.88
C ASN A 231 -12.45 22.23 8.34
N ASP A 232 -11.67 21.42 7.61
CA ASP A 232 -12.04 20.06 7.16
C ASP A 232 -10.75 19.20 7.05
N SER A 233 -10.91 17.93 6.71
CA SER A 233 -9.89 16.88 6.79
C SER A 233 -8.62 17.18 6.00
N VAL A 234 -7.48 16.87 6.61
CA VAL A 234 -6.16 16.85 5.95
C VAL A 234 -5.81 15.39 5.63
N TRP A 235 -5.42 15.12 4.38
CA TRP A 235 -5.18 13.77 3.87
C TRP A 235 -3.75 13.53 3.41
N ALA A 236 -3.02 14.59 3.05
CA ALA A 236 -1.62 14.53 2.63
C ALA A 236 -0.81 15.63 3.31
N LEU A 237 0.41 15.27 3.74
CA LEU A 237 1.41 16.18 4.30
C LEU A 237 2.76 15.88 3.65
N VAL A 238 3.48 16.92 3.20
CA VAL A 238 4.89 16.83 2.79
C VAL A 238 5.63 18.04 3.36
N VAL A 239 6.79 17.83 3.97
CA VAL A 239 7.64 18.91 4.48
C VAL A 239 8.81 19.14 3.52
N SER A 240 9.04 20.39 3.13
CA SER A 240 10.19 20.78 2.30
C SER A 240 10.46 22.28 2.42
N GLY A 241 11.73 22.70 2.39
CA GLY A 241 12.11 24.11 2.32
C GLY A 241 11.62 24.99 3.49
N GLY A 242 11.41 24.42 4.68
CA GLY A 242 10.84 25.13 5.83
C GLY A 242 9.31 25.26 5.82
N MET A 243 8.63 24.65 4.85
CA MET A 243 7.17 24.65 4.72
C MET A 243 6.59 23.25 4.92
N VAL A 244 5.41 23.18 5.56
CA VAL A 244 4.53 22.01 5.53
C VAL A 244 3.48 22.24 4.44
N TYR A 245 3.52 21.46 3.38
CA TYR A 245 2.49 21.44 2.34
C TYR A 245 1.37 20.49 2.74
N ALA A 246 0.16 21.04 2.90
CA ALA A 246 -1.02 20.29 3.33
C ALA A 246 -2.04 20.18 2.19
N GLY A 247 -2.53 18.96 1.95
CA GLY A 247 -3.55 18.65 0.94
C GLY A 247 -4.76 17.94 1.57
N GLY A 248 -5.97 18.28 1.13
CA GLY A 248 -7.17 17.61 1.62
C GLY A 248 -8.49 18.28 1.22
N ALA A 249 -9.37 18.42 2.21
CA ALA A 249 -10.75 18.87 2.07
C ALA A 249 -11.03 20.27 2.66
N PHE A 250 -10.06 20.92 3.29
CA PHE A 250 -10.25 22.22 3.93
C PHE A 250 -10.49 23.38 2.92
N THR A 251 -11.08 24.47 3.41
CA THR A 251 -11.20 25.78 2.73
C THR A 251 -10.58 26.93 3.56
N PHE A 252 -10.15 26.63 4.78
CA PHE A 252 -9.48 27.54 5.70
C PHE A 252 -8.45 26.77 6.52
N ILE A 253 -7.23 27.31 6.63
CA ILE A 253 -6.09 26.76 7.40
C ILE A 253 -5.00 27.84 7.54
N GLY A 254 -4.19 27.78 8.60
CA GLY A 254 -3.11 28.73 8.90
C GLY A 254 -3.61 30.16 9.07
N GLY A 255 -4.78 30.34 9.68
CA GLY A 255 -5.44 31.64 9.86
C GLY A 255 -5.98 32.29 8.58
N GLN A 256 -5.90 31.62 7.42
CA GLN A 256 -6.24 32.20 6.11
C GLN A 256 -7.22 31.34 5.29
N PRO A 257 -8.03 31.96 4.40
CA PRO A 257 -8.70 31.23 3.33
C PRO A 257 -7.68 30.60 2.38
N ARG A 258 -7.63 29.27 2.37
CA ARG A 258 -6.75 28.46 1.53
C ARG A 258 -7.55 27.23 1.13
N ASN A 259 -7.88 27.10 -0.15
CA ASN A 259 -8.74 26.01 -0.63
C ASN A 259 -7.93 24.78 -0.99
N ARG A 260 -8.11 23.71 -0.20
CA ARG A 260 -7.70 22.31 -0.41
C ARG A 260 -6.19 22.03 -0.50
N LEU A 261 -5.39 23.09 -0.66
CA LEU A 261 -3.94 23.08 -0.74
C LEU A 261 -3.38 24.34 -0.05
N ALA A 262 -2.42 24.17 0.86
CA ALA A 262 -1.76 25.27 1.57
C ALA A 262 -0.27 24.96 1.82
N ALA A 263 0.53 26.01 1.98
CA ALA A 263 1.88 25.95 2.54
C ALA A 263 1.84 26.68 3.90
N LEU A 264 2.37 26.02 4.93
CA LEU A 264 2.36 26.48 6.30
C LEU A 264 3.80 26.59 6.79
N ASP A 265 4.17 27.69 7.45
CA ASP A 265 5.50 27.82 8.05
C ASP A 265 5.74 26.72 9.08
N THR A 266 6.91 26.06 9.05
CA THR A 266 7.20 24.92 9.95
C THR A 266 7.29 25.29 11.44
N ALA A 267 7.56 26.54 11.78
CA ALA A 267 7.70 27.00 13.17
C ALA A 267 6.41 27.64 13.70
N ALA A 268 5.76 28.51 12.92
CA ALA A 268 4.58 29.26 13.35
C ALA A 268 3.24 28.56 13.03
N GLY A 269 3.14 27.85 11.91
CA GLY A 269 1.89 27.25 11.44
C GLY A 269 0.96 28.23 10.69
N ASP A 270 1.37 29.49 10.55
CA ASP A 270 0.72 30.47 9.69
C ASP A 270 0.75 30.04 8.22
N ALA A 271 -0.33 30.32 7.50
CA ALA A 271 -0.36 30.10 6.05
C ALA A 271 0.44 31.18 5.33
N ALA A 272 1.45 30.76 4.56
CA ALA A 272 2.20 31.65 3.67
C ALA A 272 1.26 32.29 2.61
N ASP A 273 1.67 33.41 2.02
CA ASP A 273 0.95 34.08 0.92
C ASP A 273 0.73 33.18 -0.31
N TRP A 274 1.48 32.09 -0.39
CA TRP A 274 1.29 30.94 -1.27
C TRP A 274 -0.18 30.44 -1.24
N ASN A 275 -0.98 30.84 -2.24
CA ASN A 275 -2.40 30.52 -2.32
C ASN A 275 -2.84 30.01 -3.71
N PRO A 276 -2.67 28.72 -4.00
CA PRO A 276 -3.04 28.15 -5.29
C PRO A 276 -4.55 27.96 -5.44
N ASN A 277 -5.35 28.06 -4.38
CA ASN A 277 -6.82 28.08 -4.46
C ASN A 277 -7.42 26.97 -5.35
N VAL A 278 -7.28 25.70 -4.93
CA VAL A 278 -7.76 24.54 -5.69
C VAL A 278 -9.28 24.37 -5.53
N ASN A 279 -10.01 24.12 -6.61
CA ASN A 279 -11.49 24.01 -6.57
C ASN A 279 -12.03 22.63 -6.16
N GLY A 280 -11.16 21.67 -5.85
CA GLY A 280 -11.52 20.28 -5.61
C GLY A 280 -10.49 19.56 -4.72
N LEU A 281 -10.75 18.29 -4.47
CA LEU A 281 -10.02 17.50 -3.47
C LEU A 281 -8.55 17.27 -3.87
N VAL A 282 -7.60 17.58 -2.98
CA VAL A 282 -6.19 17.17 -3.12
C VAL A 282 -5.97 15.91 -2.30
N ARG A 283 -5.41 14.87 -2.94
CA ARG A 283 -5.20 13.54 -2.34
C ARG A 283 -3.73 13.13 -2.27
N ALA A 284 -2.93 13.58 -3.23
CA ALA A 284 -1.50 13.29 -3.31
C ALA A 284 -0.70 14.59 -3.40
N LEU A 285 0.45 14.60 -2.73
CA LEU A 285 1.45 15.65 -2.81
C LEU A 285 2.81 15.02 -3.06
N ALA A 286 3.60 15.62 -3.94
CA ALA A 286 5.02 15.37 -4.07
C ALA A 286 5.75 16.70 -4.27
N VAL A 287 6.95 16.84 -3.71
CA VAL A 287 7.76 18.06 -3.84
C VAL A 287 9.13 17.70 -4.40
N PHE A 288 9.60 18.45 -5.38
CA PHE A 288 10.94 18.31 -5.94
C PHE A 288 11.44 19.67 -6.40
N GLU A 289 12.66 20.04 -6.00
CA GLU A 289 13.25 21.38 -6.24
C GLU A 289 12.27 22.50 -5.87
N THR A 290 11.86 23.31 -6.84
CA THR A 290 10.96 24.46 -6.68
C THR A 290 9.50 24.14 -7.02
N SER A 291 9.11 22.87 -7.16
CA SER A 291 7.76 22.48 -7.58
C SER A 291 7.05 21.61 -6.55
N VAL A 292 5.83 22.01 -6.18
CA VAL A 292 4.82 21.20 -5.49
C VAL A 292 3.89 20.62 -6.55
N TYR A 293 3.91 19.30 -6.71
CA TYR A 293 2.98 18.56 -7.55
C TYR A 293 1.77 18.15 -6.71
N ALA A 294 0.59 18.63 -7.09
CA ALA A 294 -0.68 18.30 -6.43
C ALA A 294 -1.51 17.38 -7.34
N GLY A 295 -1.95 16.26 -6.79
CA GLY A 295 -2.80 15.27 -7.45
C GLY A 295 -4.11 15.07 -6.70
N GLY A 296 -5.23 14.96 -7.41
CA GLY A 296 -6.52 14.74 -6.79
C GLY A 296 -7.70 14.80 -7.76
N GLY A 297 -8.87 15.16 -7.24
CA GLY A 297 -10.11 15.34 -7.99
C GLY A 297 -10.51 16.81 -8.02
N PHE A 298 -9.83 17.57 -8.86
CA PHE A 298 -10.06 19.00 -9.09
C PHE A 298 -9.98 19.33 -10.59
N SER A 299 -10.53 20.49 -10.98
CA SER A 299 -10.52 20.98 -12.37
C SER A 299 -9.92 22.37 -12.54
N LYS A 300 -9.64 23.08 -11.43
CA LYS A 300 -9.01 24.40 -11.43
C LYS A 300 -8.09 24.60 -10.23
N ILE A 301 -7.03 25.35 -10.48
CA ILE A 301 -6.05 25.86 -9.51
C ILE A 301 -5.51 27.19 -10.04
N GLY A 302 -5.33 28.19 -9.19
CA GLY A 302 -4.90 29.55 -9.56
C GLY A 302 -5.88 30.26 -10.50
N GLY A 303 -7.16 29.85 -10.49
CA GLY A 303 -8.16 30.25 -11.48
C GLY A 303 -7.99 29.60 -12.86
N GLN A 304 -6.86 28.94 -13.13
CA GLN A 304 -6.56 28.27 -14.39
C GLN A 304 -7.24 26.89 -14.46
N PRO A 305 -7.72 26.46 -15.65
CA PRO A 305 -8.04 25.06 -15.89
C PRO A 305 -6.79 24.17 -15.71
N ARG A 306 -6.91 23.20 -14.81
CA ARG A 306 -5.93 22.14 -14.53
C ARG A 306 -6.71 20.95 -13.99
N ASN A 307 -6.94 19.94 -14.82
CA ASN A 307 -7.70 18.76 -14.41
C ASN A 307 -6.79 17.71 -13.75
N GLY A 308 -7.18 17.28 -12.55
CA GLY A 308 -6.61 16.17 -11.78
C GLY A 308 -5.19 16.39 -11.21
N ILE A 309 -4.37 17.18 -11.88
CA ILE A 309 -2.95 17.36 -11.57
C ILE A 309 -2.45 18.76 -11.95
N ALA A 310 -1.55 19.32 -11.13
CA ALA A 310 -0.87 20.59 -11.41
C ALA A 310 0.47 20.67 -10.67
N ALA A 311 1.37 21.53 -11.16
CA ALA A 311 2.58 21.93 -10.45
C ALA A 311 2.51 23.41 -10.06
N VAL A 312 2.85 23.70 -8.82
CA VAL A 312 2.86 25.05 -8.23
C VAL A 312 4.29 25.37 -7.79
N ASP A 313 4.76 26.56 -8.12
CA ASP A 313 6.07 27.05 -7.68
C ASP A 313 6.11 27.25 -6.15
N THR A 314 7.13 26.70 -5.48
CA THR A 314 7.25 26.67 -4.02
C THR A 314 7.41 28.04 -3.38
N ALA A 315 7.99 29.01 -4.10
CA ALA A 315 8.29 30.35 -3.58
C ALA A 315 7.12 31.32 -3.77
N THR A 316 6.40 31.25 -4.89
CA THR A 316 5.41 32.25 -5.29
C THR A 316 3.95 31.81 -5.12
N GLY A 317 3.68 30.50 -5.05
CA GLY A 317 2.31 29.98 -5.14
C GLY A 317 1.70 30.07 -6.54
N GLY A 318 2.50 30.50 -7.53
CA GLY A 318 2.11 30.57 -8.93
C GLY A 318 1.92 29.16 -9.50
N VAL A 319 0.75 28.92 -10.10
CA VAL A 319 0.52 27.74 -10.93
C VAL A 319 1.43 27.85 -12.14
N THR A 320 2.31 26.85 -12.32
CA THR A 320 3.31 26.88 -13.38
C THR A 320 2.69 26.65 -14.76
N GLY A 321 3.50 26.84 -15.81
CA GLY A 321 3.13 26.48 -17.18
C GLY A 321 2.91 24.98 -17.39
N TRP A 322 3.37 24.13 -16.47
CA TRP A 322 3.22 22.68 -16.52
C TRP A 322 1.74 22.29 -16.38
N ASN A 323 1.14 21.85 -17.49
CA ASN A 323 -0.25 21.46 -17.57
C ASN A 323 -0.41 20.10 -18.26
N PRO A 324 -0.38 18.99 -17.50
CA PRO A 324 -0.64 17.68 -18.08
C PRO A 324 -2.11 17.53 -18.48
N ASP A 325 -3.03 18.06 -17.68
CA ASP A 325 -4.48 18.05 -17.90
C ASP A 325 -5.08 16.63 -18.08
N THR A 326 -5.72 16.10 -17.03
CA THR A 326 -6.50 14.86 -17.16
C THR A 326 -7.86 15.11 -17.85
N ASP A 327 -8.57 14.05 -18.20
CA ASP A 327 -9.97 14.10 -18.63
C ASP A 327 -10.97 14.38 -17.49
N GLY A 328 -10.53 14.97 -16.37
CA GLY A 328 -11.38 15.43 -15.26
C GLY A 328 -11.56 14.45 -14.10
N PHE A 329 -10.95 13.26 -14.18
CA PHE A 329 -10.98 12.24 -13.13
C PHE A 329 -9.80 12.41 -12.13
N VAL A 330 -9.60 11.42 -11.25
CA VAL A 330 -8.83 11.56 -10.00
C VAL A 330 -7.42 11.00 -10.10
N VAL A 331 -6.41 11.82 -9.77
CA VAL A 331 -5.05 11.32 -9.48
C VAL A 331 -4.96 10.91 -8.01
N TYR A 332 -4.58 9.66 -7.75
CA TYR A 332 -4.50 9.06 -6.41
C TYR A 332 -3.09 9.09 -5.83
N SER A 333 -2.06 9.00 -6.67
CA SER A 333 -0.66 8.90 -6.25
C SER A 333 0.27 9.61 -7.23
N LEU A 334 1.35 10.18 -6.68
CA LEU A 334 2.38 10.91 -7.41
C LEU A 334 3.75 10.44 -6.92
N ALA A 335 4.66 10.17 -7.85
CA ALA A 335 6.07 9.96 -7.57
C ALA A 335 6.91 10.80 -8.55
N VAL A 336 7.99 11.41 -8.08
CA VAL A 336 8.84 12.30 -8.90
C VAL A 336 10.24 11.71 -9.01
N SER A 337 10.80 11.72 -10.21
CA SER A 337 12.16 11.25 -10.46
C SER A 337 12.82 12.10 -11.54
N GLY A 338 13.80 12.91 -11.17
CA GLY A 338 14.74 13.61 -12.05
C GLY A 338 14.13 14.49 -13.15
N THR A 339 13.65 13.87 -14.23
CA THR A 339 13.05 14.50 -15.42
C THR A 339 11.53 14.29 -15.52
N VAL A 340 10.93 13.37 -14.77
CA VAL A 340 9.52 12.97 -14.92
C VAL A 340 8.72 13.00 -13.60
N VAL A 341 7.42 13.20 -13.75
CA VAL A 341 6.41 12.87 -12.72
C VAL A 341 5.66 11.62 -13.17
N CYS A 342 5.63 10.60 -12.34
CA CYS A 342 4.70 9.50 -12.47
C CYS A 342 3.38 9.86 -11.77
N ALA A 343 2.28 9.81 -12.52
CA ALA A 343 0.94 9.95 -11.97
C ALA A 343 0.19 8.63 -12.08
N GLY A 344 -0.34 8.14 -10.95
CA GLY A 344 -1.27 7.02 -10.87
C GLY A 344 -2.65 7.49 -10.44
N GLY A 345 -3.70 7.04 -11.12
CA GLY A 345 -5.06 7.50 -10.84
C GLY A 345 -6.15 6.65 -11.50
N TRP A 346 -7.32 7.27 -11.59
CA TRP A 346 -8.39 6.92 -12.52
C TRP A 346 -8.50 8.08 -13.51
N PHE A 347 -8.17 7.85 -14.79
CA PHE A 347 -8.26 8.82 -15.89
C PHE A 347 -8.05 8.09 -17.23
N SER A 348 -8.53 8.61 -18.35
CA SER A 348 -8.29 8.00 -19.68
C SER A 348 -7.27 8.77 -20.54
N ARG A 349 -7.04 10.05 -20.23
CA ARG A 349 -6.13 10.94 -20.96
C ARG A 349 -5.32 11.78 -19.98
N ILE A 350 -4.07 12.05 -20.32
CA ILE A 350 -3.19 12.99 -19.61
C ILE A 350 -2.02 13.37 -20.51
N GLY A 351 -1.49 14.58 -20.34
CA GLY A 351 -0.31 15.09 -21.03
C GLY A 351 -0.49 15.27 -22.54
N GLY A 352 -1.73 15.52 -22.97
CA GLY A 352 -2.11 15.60 -24.39
C GLY A 352 -2.30 14.27 -25.12
N ALA A 353 -2.05 13.13 -24.45
CA ALA A 353 -2.16 11.79 -25.04
C ALA A 353 -3.26 10.94 -24.40
N ASP A 354 -3.71 9.92 -25.13
CA ASP A 354 -4.46 8.80 -24.55
C ASP A 354 -3.51 7.97 -23.69
N ARG A 355 -3.75 8.02 -22.38
CA ARG A 355 -2.90 7.46 -21.32
C ARG A 355 -3.80 7.06 -20.17
N GLY A 356 -4.14 5.79 -20.11
CA GLY A 356 -5.12 5.24 -19.18
C GLY A 356 -4.54 4.97 -17.81
N ASN A 357 -5.01 5.71 -16.79
CA ASN A 357 -4.79 5.53 -15.35
C ASN A 357 -3.34 5.66 -14.85
N ILE A 358 -2.33 5.62 -15.72
CA ILE A 358 -0.93 5.85 -15.38
C ILE A 358 -0.18 6.56 -16.52
N ALA A 359 0.71 7.49 -16.17
CA ALA A 359 1.59 8.16 -17.14
C ALA A 359 2.91 8.62 -16.51
N LEU A 360 3.97 8.61 -17.32
CA LEU A 360 5.16 9.43 -17.11
C LEU A 360 5.03 10.75 -17.88
N ILE A 361 5.10 11.85 -17.14
CA ILE A 361 4.91 13.21 -17.61
C ILE A 361 6.24 13.95 -17.51
N ASP A 362 6.70 14.56 -18.59
CA ASP A 362 7.92 15.36 -18.61
C ASP A 362 7.78 16.61 -17.72
N ARG A 363 8.71 16.82 -16.78
CA ARG A 363 8.65 17.90 -15.76
C ARG A 363 8.78 19.30 -16.35
N THR A 364 9.33 19.45 -17.56
CA THR A 364 9.56 20.76 -18.20
C THR A 364 8.38 21.19 -19.05
N THR A 365 7.78 20.25 -19.78
CA THR A 365 6.76 20.53 -20.80
C THR A 365 5.33 20.22 -20.36
N GLY A 366 5.14 19.30 -19.41
CA GLY A 366 3.81 18.78 -19.05
C GLY A 366 3.25 17.77 -20.06
N ALA A 367 3.96 17.48 -21.15
CA ALA A 367 3.56 16.46 -22.10
C ALA A 367 3.70 15.06 -21.47
N ALA A 368 2.78 14.17 -21.83
CA ALA A 368 2.97 12.75 -21.61
C ALA A 368 4.10 12.28 -22.52
N THR A 369 5.02 11.50 -21.95
CA THR A 369 6.09 10.88 -22.72
C THR A 369 5.54 9.78 -23.66
N GLU A 370 6.38 9.28 -24.58
CA GLU A 370 6.01 8.17 -25.47
C GLU A 370 5.67 6.86 -24.72
N TRP A 371 6.00 6.81 -23.42
CA TRP A 371 5.62 5.80 -22.43
C TRP A 371 4.10 5.54 -22.45
N ALA A 372 3.68 4.48 -23.14
CA ALA A 372 2.27 4.11 -23.34
C ALA A 372 1.97 2.81 -22.58
N SER A 373 1.39 2.93 -21.39
CA SER A 373 1.32 1.85 -20.41
C SER A 373 -0.07 1.67 -19.80
N ASP A 374 -1.10 2.02 -20.57
CA ASP A 374 -2.50 2.02 -20.15
C ASP A 374 -2.88 0.77 -19.36
N THR A 375 -3.48 0.98 -18.19
CA THR A 375 -3.98 -0.11 -17.36
C THR A 375 -5.49 -0.27 -17.53
N SER A 376 -6.02 -1.48 -17.33
CA SER A 376 -7.46 -1.73 -17.51
C SER A 376 -8.37 -1.13 -16.43
N ALA A 377 -7.81 -0.63 -15.33
CA ALA A 377 -8.52 -0.02 -14.19
C ALA A 377 -7.56 0.84 -13.36
N SER A 378 -8.07 1.54 -12.34
CA SER A 378 -7.31 2.55 -11.60
C SER A 378 -6.00 2.05 -10.98
N VAL A 379 -4.99 2.93 -11.01
CA VAL A 379 -3.75 2.80 -10.24
C VAL A 379 -3.91 3.63 -8.97
N LEU A 380 -3.73 3.00 -7.81
CA LEU A 380 -3.93 3.61 -6.49
C LEU A 380 -2.61 4.11 -5.88
N THR A 381 -1.49 3.48 -6.24
CA THR A 381 -0.16 3.76 -5.71
C THR A 381 0.89 3.63 -6.81
N VAL A 382 1.84 4.57 -6.85
CA VAL A 382 3.02 4.50 -7.72
C VAL A 382 4.29 4.76 -6.90
N ALA A 383 5.36 4.06 -7.25
CA ALA A 383 6.70 4.30 -6.73
C ALA A 383 7.73 4.25 -7.86
N VAL A 384 8.85 4.98 -7.73
CA VAL A 384 9.91 5.01 -8.74
C VAL A 384 11.25 4.70 -8.08
N ALA A 385 11.94 3.67 -8.58
CA ALA A 385 13.25 3.25 -8.08
C ALA A 385 14.01 2.51 -9.19
N GLY A 386 15.35 2.60 -9.20
CA GLY A 386 16.19 1.87 -10.17
C GLY A 386 15.93 2.18 -11.65
N GLY A 387 15.26 3.29 -11.97
CA GLY A 387 14.81 3.61 -13.34
C GLY A 387 13.51 2.90 -13.76
N LEU A 388 12.85 2.19 -12.85
CA LEU A 388 11.55 1.53 -13.06
C LEU A 388 10.43 2.26 -12.33
N VAL A 389 9.23 2.17 -12.90
CA VAL A 389 7.97 2.59 -12.27
C VAL A 389 7.24 1.36 -11.76
N TYR A 390 6.95 1.31 -10.47
CA TYR A 390 6.11 0.29 -9.84
C TYR A 390 4.71 0.85 -9.68
N ALA A 391 3.71 0.10 -10.15
CA ALA A 391 2.30 0.48 -10.10
C ALA A 391 1.50 -0.56 -9.33
N GLY A 392 0.67 -0.11 -8.39
CA GLY A 392 -0.27 -0.93 -7.65
C GLY A 392 -1.70 -0.37 -7.77
N GLY A 393 -2.69 -1.24 -7.93
CA GLY A 393 -4.08 -0.81 -8.09
C GLY A 393 -5.04 -1.97 -8.30
N SER A 394 -6.09 -1.72 -9.11
CA SER A 394 -7.19 -2.67 -9.37
C SER A 394 -7.25 -3.17 -10.82
N PHE A 395 -6.14 -3.06 -11.57
CA PHE A 395 -6.06 -3.40 -12.99
C PHE A 395 -5.78 -4.88 -13.24
N LEU A 396 -6.09 -5.38 -14.44
CA LEU A 396 -5.84 -6.76 -14.89
C LEU A 396 -4.93 -6.83 -16.13
N SER A 397 -4.71 -5.70 -16.79
CA SER A 397 -3.70 -5.52 -17.82
C SER A 397 -2.99 -4.18 -17.69
N VAL A 398 -1.79 -4.12 -18.24
CA VAL A 398 -0.92 -2.94 -18.34
C VAL A 398 -0.19 -3.01 -19.70
N ALA A 399 -0.15 -1.91 -20.45
CA ALA A 399 0.49 -1.85 -21.78
C ALA A 399 -0.04 -2.94 -22.75
N GLY A 400 -1.33 -3.29 -22.64
CA GLY A 400 -1.99 -4.36 -23.42
C GLY A 400 -1.68 -5.80 -22.98
N GLY A 401 -0.71 -6.03 -22.09
CA GLY A 401 -0.39 -7.35 -21.54
C GLY A 401 -1.08 -7.65 -20.21
N MET A 402 -1.39 -8.92 -19.92
CA MET A 402 -1.95 -9.30 -18.61
C MET A 402 -0.96 -9.02 -17.47
N ARG A 403 -1.42 -8.30 -16.46
CA ARG A 403 -0.70 -7.86 -15.26
C ARG A 403 -1.77 -7.61 -14.19
N ASN A 404 -1.90 -8.50 -13.21
CA ASN A 404 -2.96 -8.37 -12.20
C ASN A 404 -2.49 -7.51 -11.03
N ASN A 405 -3.12 -6.35 -10.86
CA ASN A 405 -3.09 -5.44 -9.73
C ASN A 405 -1.71 -4.86 -9.34
N ILE A 406 -0.62 -5.39 -9.88
CA ILE A 406 0.76 -4.95 -9.67
C ILE A 406 1.61 -5.14 -10.94
N ALA A 407 2.48 -4.19 -11.24
CA ALA A 407 3.42 -4.27 -12.37
C ALA A 407 4.64 -3.37 -12.14
N ALA A 408 5.77 -3.72 -12.77
CA ALA A 408 6.90 -2.80 -12.95
C ALA A 408 7.14 -2.53 -14.43
N LEU A 409 7.45 -1.27 -14.73
CA LEU A 409 7.48 -0.69 -16.05
C LEU A 409 8.84 -0.04 -16.31
N ASP A 410 9.41 -0.28 -17.49
CA ASP A 410 10.67 0.34 -17.89
C ASP A 410 10.49 1.80 -18.34
N ALA A 411 11.61 2.46 -18.62
CA ALA A 411 11.64 3.82 -19.15
C ALA A 411 10.97 3.99 -20.53
N LEU A 412 10.61 2.89 -21.21
CA LEU A 412 9.92 2.87 -22.51
C LEU A 412 8.42 2.54 -22.39
N GLY A 413 7.90 2.39 -21.18
CA GLY A 413 6.49 2.09 -20.92
C GLY A 413 6.12 0.62 -21.08
N ARG A 414 7.11 -0.26 -21.20
CA ARG A 414 6.89 -1.68 -21.39
C ARG A 414 6.80 -2.34 -20.02
N ALA A 415 5.76 -3.16 -19.83
CA ALA A 415 5.68 -4.01 -18.67
C ALA A 415 6.88 -4.98 -18.70
N THR A 416 7.75 -4.89 -17.70
CA THR A 416 8.98 -5.69 -17.62
C THR A 416 8.67 -7.16 -17.34
N ALA A 417 9.70 -8.02 -17.28
CA ALA A 417 9.55 -9.40 -16.83
C ALA A 417 9.08 -9.52 -15.37
N TRP A 418 9.27 -8.47 -14.57
CA TRP A 418 8.75 -8.34 -13.21
C TRP A 418 7.21 -8.32 -13.27
N ASN A 419 6.61 -9.47 -13.01
CA ASN A 419 5.17 -9.69 -13.00
C ASN A 419 4.78 -10.62 -11.84
N PRO A 420 4.73 -10.10 -10.61
CA PRO A 420 4.30 -10.88 -9.45
C PRO A 420 2.85 -11.33 -9.60
N GLY A 421 1.97 -10.41 -10.01
CA GLY A 421 0.54 -10.67 -10.21
C GLY A 421 -0.18 -10.92 -8.88
N ALA A 422 -0.88 -9.90 -8.38
CA ALA A 422 -1.71 -10.01 -7.18
C ALA A 422 -3.17 -10.32 -7.55
N ASP A 423 -3.86 -11.14 -6.75
CA ASP A 423 -5.21 -11.62 -7.06
C ASP A 423 -6.35 -10.63 -6.73
N ALA A 424 -6.05 -9.58 -5.96
CA ALA A 424 -6.93 -8.44 -5.75
C ALA A 424 -6.11 -7.13 -5.59
N THR A 425 -6.80 -6.04 -5.23
CA THR A 425 -6.24 -4.68 -5.18
C THR A 425 -4.97 -4.58 -4.32
N VAL A 426 -3.93 -3.97 -4.88
CA VAL A 426 -2.78 -3.42 -4.14
C VAL A 426 -3.11 -1.97 -3.78
N ASP A 427 -3.19 -1.69 -2.48
CA ASP A 427 -3.55 -0.37 -1.94
C ASP A 427 -2.32 0.52 -1.72
N THR A 428 -1.14 -0.07 -1.43
CA THR A 428 0.10 0.67 -1.13
C THR A 428 1.34 -0.08 -1.62
N LEU A 429 2.36 0.68 -2.02
CA LEU A 429 3.70 0.22 -2.40
C LEU A 429 4.75 1.10 -1.71
N ALA A 430 5.83 0.47 -1.24
CA ALA A 430 7.04 1.15 -0.82
C ALA A 430 8.26 0.44 -1.43
N VAL A 431 9.33 1.18 -1.73
CA VAL A 431 10.55 0.63 -2.34
C VAL A 431 11.77 1.10 -1.57
N SER A 432 12.66 0.17 -1.22
CA SER A 432 13.88 0.41 -0.46
C SER A 432 14.93 -0.60 -0.87
N GLY A 433 16.14 -0.13 -1.19
CA GLY A 433 17.22 -0.97 -1.70
C GLY A 433 16.79 -1.82 -2.92
N ALA A 434 16.82 -3.14 -2.75
CA ALA A 434 16.46 -4.14 -3.76
C ALA A 434 15.08 -4.80 -3.51
N THR A 435 14.20 -4.18 -2.71
CA THR A 435 12.91 -4.77 -2.32
C THR A 435 11.77 -3.79 -2.57
N VAL A 436 10.69 -4.30 -3.18
CA VAL A 436 9.38 -3.63 -3.29
C VAL A 436 8.44 -4.30 -2.30
N TYR A 437 7.93 -3.57 -1.32
CA TYR A 437 6.93 -4.10 -0.39
C TYR A 437 5.53 -3.69 -0.84
N ALA A 438 4.67 -4.67 -1.10
CA ALA A 438 3.28 -4.46 -1.52
C ALA A 438 2.31 -4.76 -0.38
N GLY A 439 1.34 -3.86 -0.18
CA GLY A 439 0.26 -4.03 0.80
C GLY A 439 -1.11 -3.82 0.17
N GLY A 440 -2.11 -4.62 0.56
CA GLY A 440 -3.46 -4.46 0.03
C GLY A 440 -4.46 -5.50 0.52
N ARG A 441 -5.41 -5.83 -0.37
CA ARG A 441 -6.55 -6.73 -0.09
C ARG A 441 -6.38 -8.11 -0.72
N PHE A 442 -5.39 -8.27 -1.59
CA PHE A 442 -4.98 -9.53 -2.22
C PHE A 442 -4.67 -10.61 -1.18
N MET A 443 -4.94 -11.86 -1.49
CA MET A 443 -4.54 -13.02 -0.70
C MET A 443 -3.30 -13.70 -1.26
N ASN A 444 -3.07 -13.51 -2.57
CA ASN A 444 -2.05 -14.20 -3.35
C ASN A 444 -1.31 -13.19 -4.24
N LEU A 445 0.02 -13.27 -4.24
CA LEU A 445 0.92 -12.45 -5.06
C LEU A 445 2.10 -13.33 -5.48
N GLY A 446 2.26 -13.54 -6.78
CA GLY A 446 3.06 -14.66 -7.30
C GLY A 446 2.15 -15.84 -7.64
N GLY A 447 2.25 -16.35 -8.86
CA GLY A 447 1.40 -17.44 -9.34
C GLY A 447 1.43 -17.59 -10.86
N GLN A 448 0.83 -18.66 -11.36
CA GLN A 448 0.75 -18.93 -12.80
C GLN A 448 -0.69 -18.70 -13.29
N PRO A 449 -0.90 -18.03 -14.43
CA PRO A 449 -2.20 -18.00 -15.09
C PRO A 449 -2.64 -19.43 -15.46
N ARG A 450 -3.82 -19.84 -15.01
CA ARG A 450 -4.36 -21.19 -15.24
C ARG A 450 -5.86 -21.11 -15.51
N GLY A 451 -6.28 -21.57 -16.68
CA GLY A 451 -7.67 -21.54 -17.10
C GLY A 451 -8.39 -22.86 -16.85
N ARG A 452 -9.36 -22.87 -15.92
CA ARG A 452 -10.38 -23.92 -15.69
C ARG A 452 -9.89 -25.30 -15.19
N LEU A 453 -8.62 -25.63 -15.40
CA LEU A 453 -7.93 -26.80 -14.87
C LEU A 453 -6.48 -26.40 -14.56
N ALA A 454 -5.96 -26.80 -13.40
CA ALA A 454 -4.56 -26.59 -13.02
C ALA A 454 -3.90 -27.90 -12.58
#